data_AF-A0A7M3WFG9-F1
#
_entry.id   AF-A0A7M3WFG9-F1
#
_cell.length_a   1.000
_cell.length_b   1.000
_cell.length_c   1.000
_cell.angle_alpha   90.00
_cell.angle_beta   90.00
_cell.angle_gamma   90.00
#
_symmetry.space_group_name_H-M   'P 1'
#
loop_
_entity.id
_entity.type
_entity.pdbx_description
1 polymer ?
#
loop_
_entity_poly.entity_id
_entity_poly.type
_entity_poly.pdbx_seq_one_letter_code
_entity_poly.pdbx_strand_id
1 'polypeptide(L)'
;MDGDGIHDSEDLDIDGDGWSNSEELNCTSDPNDAEVTPTDTDGDSQCDPNDLDDDGDSWSDAEEGRCGTDPLDGESVPDDLDGDMECDEWDDDADGDDLPNEWELERGFDPMDPNDFISCHGEAKYCLRTYDDFTFAETHNAYSTIEDQILVGVNHY
;
A
#
# COMPACT_ATOMS: atom_id res chain seq x y z
N MET A 1 -11.76 37.51 -18.80
CA MET A 1 -12.97 37.60 -19.64
C MET A 1 -14.08 37.89 -18.67
N ASP A 2 -14.60 36.93 -17.91
CA ASP A 2 -15.15 36.97 -16.51
C ASP A 2 -15.54 38.30 -15.78
N GLY A 3 -14.88 39.43 -16.04
CA GLY A 3 -15.24 40.76 -15.56
C GLY A 3 -14.60 41.15 -14.23
N ASP A 4 -13.53 40.46 -13.81
CA ASP A 4 -12.78 40.73 -12.59
C ASP A 4 -11.89 42.00 -12.65
N GLY A 5 -11.66 42.52 -13.87
CA GLY A 5 -10.86 43.71 -14.14
C GLY A 5 -9.40 43.43 -14.52
N ILE A 6 -9.02 42.16 -14.70
CA ILE A 6 -7.78 41.74 -15.35
C ILE A 6 -8.00 41.69 -16.88
N HIS A 7 -6.96 41.95 -17.66
CA HIS A 7 -7.04 41.86 -19.11
C HIS A 7 -6.85 40.40 -19.54
N ASP A 8 -7.69 39.86 -20.42
CA ASP A 8 -7.69 38.44 -20.82
C ASP A 8 -6.29 37.86 -21.16
N SER A 9 -5.37 38.67 -21.69
CA SER A 9 -4.00 38.21 -22.00
C SER A 9 -3.06 38.06 -20.80
N GLU A 10 -3.41 38.67 -19.66
CA GLU A 10 -2.69 38.63 -18.39
C GLU A 10 -3.49 37.88 -17.31
N ASP A 11 -4.66 37.38 -17.69
CA ASP A 11 -5.60 36.65 -16.86
C ASP A 11 -5.16 35.18 -16.75
N LEU A 12 -5.21 34.64 -15.53
CA LEU A 12 -4.83 33.26 -15.25
C LEU A 12 -6.04 32.32 -15.24
N ASP A 13 -7.25 32.86 -15.19
CA ASP A 13 -8.53 32.16 -15.20
C ASP A 13 -9.48 33.02 -16.05
N ILE A 14 -9.41 32.81 -17.37
CA ILE A 14 -10.01 33.75 -18.34
C ILE A 14 -11.53 33.75 -18.23
N ASP A 15 -12.17 32.63 -17.89
CA ASP A 15 -13.62 32.52 -17.82
C ASP A 15 -14.20 32.59 -16.40
N GLY A 16 -13.35 32.53 -15.37
CA GLY A 16 -13.69 32.80 -13.98
C GLY A 16 -14.40 31.64 -13.29
N ASP A 17 -14.17 30.41 -13.74
CA ASP A 17 -14.82 29.21 -13.21
C ASP A 17 -14.09 28.60 -11.98
N GLY A 18 -12.88 29.09 -11.70
CA GLY A 18 -12.04 28.66 -10.59
C GLY A 18 -10.87 27.77 -10.98
N TRP A 19 -10.77 27.33 -12.24
CA TRP A 19 -9.64 26.60 -12.79
C TRP A 19 -8.69 27.53 -13.53
N SER A 20 -7.38 27.32 -13.41
CA SER A 20 -6.46 28.12 -14.20
C SER A 20 -6.44 27.68 -15.65
N ASN A 21 -6.25 28.63 -16.56
CA ASN A 21 -6.11 28.37 -18.00
C ASN A 21 -5.10 27.25 -18.30
N SER A 22 -4.03 27.16 -17.49
CA SER A 22 -3.00 26.12 -17.62
C SER A 22 -3.48 24.74 -17.18
N GLU A 23 -4.25 24.66 -16.11
CA GLU A 23 -4.83 23.41 -15.61
C GLU A 23 -5.86 22.90 -16.60
N GLU A 24 -6.79 23.75 -17.05
CA GLU A 24 -7.78 23.36 -18.05
C GLU A 24 -7.15 22.80 -19.33
N LEU A 25 -6.08 23.45 -19.82
CA LEU A 25 -5.32 22.95 -20.97
C LEU A 25 -4.66 21.58 -20.71
N ASN A 26 -4.19 21.32 -19.50
CA ASN A 26 -3.61 20.03 -19.11
C ASN A 26 -4.69 18.95 -18.92
N CYS A 27 -5.88 19.34 -18.46
CA CYS A 27 -7.02 18.48 -18.18
C CYS A 27 -7.98 18.35 -19.39
N THR A 28 -7.60 18.88 -20.55
CA THR A 28 -8.39 18.86 -21.80
C THR A 28 -9.74 19.59 -21.76
N SER A 29 -9.87 20.59 -20.90
CA SER A 29 -11.00 21.54 -20.81
C SER A 29 -10.77 22.81 -21.64
N ASP A 30 -11.82 23.64 -21.83
CA ASP A 30 -11.75 24.88 -22.62
C ASP A 30 -11.64 26.12 -21.72
N PRO A 31 -10.49 26.80 -21.66
CA PRO A 31 -10.23 27.95 -20.77
C PRO A 31 -10.94 29.25 -21.14
N ASN A 32 -11.99 29.16 -21.96
CA ASN A 32 -12.82 30.30 -22.34
C ASN A 32 -14.31 30.00 -22.15
N ASP A 33 -14.65 28.84 -21.58
CA ASP A 33 -16.02 28.36 -21.39
C ASP A 33 -16.19 27.80 -19.98
N ALA A 34 -16.59 28.68 -19.05
CA ALA A 34 -16.83 28.38 -17.63
C ALA A 34 -17.86 27.27 -17.34
N GLU A 35 -18.56 26.75 -18.36
CA GLU A 35 -19.44 25.58 -18.22
C GLU A 35 -18.69 24.25 -18.46
N VAL A 36 -17.41 24.30 -18.85
CA VAL A 36 -16.55 23.15 -19.19
C VAL A 36 -15.38 23.07 -18.22
N THR A 37 -15.68 22.72 -16.97
CA THR A 37 -14.64 22.49 -15.96
C THR A 37 -13.93 21.13 -16.17
N PRO A 38 -12.67 20.98 -15.75
CA PRO A 38 -12.05 19.68 -15.53
C PRO A 38 -12.88 18.75 -14.63
N THR A 39 -12.67 17.44 -14.75
CA THR A 39 -13.18 16.45 -13.77
C THR A 39 -12.20 16.43 -12.60
N ASP A 40 -12.75 16.49 -11.38
CA ASP A 40 -12.05 16.58 -10.10
C ASP A 40 -12.96 15.85 -9.10
N THR A 41 -12.70 14.56 -8.91
CA THR A 41 -13.61 13.64 -8.23
C THR A 41 -13.58 13.84 -6.70
N ASP A 42 -12.42 14.15 -6.12
CA ASP A 42 -12.24 14.39 -4.68
C ASP A 42 -12.37 15.87 -4.27
N GLY A 43 -12.24 16.81 -5.22
CA GLY A 43 -12.37 18.24 -5.02
C GLY A 43 -11.10 18.92 -4.49
N ASP A 44 -9.91 18.35 -4.68
CA ASP A 44 -8.65 18.91 -4.20
C ASP A 44 -8.05 20.00 -5.10
N SER A 45 -8.72 20.29 -6.23
CA SER A 45 -8.29 21.21 -7.29
C SER A 45 -7.18 20.69 -8.21
N GLN A 46 -6.93 19.39 -8.22
CA GLN A 46 -6.28 18.67 -9.29
C GLN A 46 -7.37 17.95 -10.09
N CYS A 47 -7.12 17.75 -11.38
CA CYS A 47 -8.08 17.04 -12.21
C CYS A 47 -7.70 15.57 -12.29
N ASP A 48 -8.69 14.68 -12.38
CA ASP A 48 -8.47 13.22 -12.38
C ASP A 48 -7.30 12.78 -13.31
N PRO A 49 -7.17 13.28 -14.57
CA PRO A 49 -6.06 12.85 -15.44
C PRO A 49 -4.64 13.23 -14.96
N ASN A 50 -4.53 14.14 -14.00
CA ASN A 50 -3.27 14.61 -13.41
C ASN A 50 -3.20 14.39 -11.89
N ASP A 51 -4.24 13.82 -11.28
CA ASP A 51 -4.19 13.33 -9.92
C ASP A 51 -3.59 11.90 -9.91
N LEU A 52 -3.18 11.44 -8.74
CA LEU A 52 -2.74 10.07 -8.49
C LEU A 52 -3.68 9.32 -7.56
N ASP A 53 -4.65 10.02 -6.96
CA ASP A 53 -5.66 9.54 -6.01
C ASP A 53 -6.95 10.31 -6.34
N ASP A 54 -7.64 9.88 -7.40
CA ASP A 54 -8.75 10.63 -8.02
C ASP A 54 -9.94 10.82 -7.05
N ASP A 55 -10.15 9.94 -6.08
CA ASP A 55 -11.27 9.98 -5.13
C ASP A 55 -10.91 10.34 -3.68
N GLY A 56 -9.62 10.48 -3.38
CA GLY A 56 -9.09 10.99 -2.12
C GLY A 56 -9.20 10.00 -0.96
N ASP A 57 -9.29 8.70 -1.24
CA ASP A 57 -9.40 7.65 -0.22
C ASP A 57 -8.05 7.19 0.37
N SER A 58 -6.95 7.77 -0.13
CA SER A 58 -5.54 7.50 0.20
C SER A 58 -4.90 6.32 -0.53
N TRP A 59 -5.63 5.59 -1.38
CA TRP A 59 -5.06 4.64 -2.31
C TRP A 59 -4.79 5.31 -3.65
N SER A 60 -3.63 5.05 -4.25
CA SER A 60 -3.39 5.62 -5.58
C SER A 60 -4.14 4.86 -6.67
N ASP A 61 -4.54 5.53 -7.76
CA ASP A 61 -5.25 4.87 -8.88
C ASP A 61 -4.45 3.68 -9.45
N ALA A 62 -3.12 3.74 -9.32
CA ALA A 62 -2.22 2.68 -9.72
C ALA A 62 -2.30 1.44 -8.81
N GLU A 63 -2.44 1.65 -7.50
CA GLU A 63 -2.64 0.59 -6.50
C GLU A 63 -4.04 0.00 -6.63
N GLU A 64 -5.05 0.85 -6.70
CA GLU A 64 -6.43 0.44 -6.92
C GLU A 64 -6.63 -0.33 -8.22
N GLY A 65 -6.01 0.13 -9.31
CA GLY A 65 -6.00 -0.61 -10.57
C GLY A 65 -5.30 -1.97 -10.47
N ARG A 66 -4.39 -2.16 -9.50
CA ARG A 66 -3.71 -3.43 -9.22
C ARG A 66 -4.58 -4.35 -8.35
N CYS A 67 -5.26 -3.77 -7.37
CA CYS A 67 -6.14 -4.45 -6.40
C CYS A 67 -7.56 -4.69 -6.93
N GLY A 68 -7.90 -4.07 -8.07
CA GLY A 68 -9.18 -4.26 -8.76
C GLY A 68 -10.32 -3.40 -8.21
N THR A 69 -10.00 -2.30 -7.54
CA THR A 69 -10.96 -1.31 -7.06
C THR A 69 -11.19 -0.18 -8.07
N ASP A 70 -12.19 0.66 -7.82
CA ASP A 70 -12.60 1.76 -8.70
C ASP A 70 -12.02 3.09 -8.18
N PRO A 71 -11.03 3.69 -8.89
CA PRO A 71 -10.33 4.89 -8.40
C PRO A 71 -11.16 6.18 -8.40
N LEU A 72 -12.42 6.09 -8.82
CA LEU A 72 -13.35 7.23 -8.83
C LEU A 72 -14.41 7.11 -7.73
N ASP A 73 -14.28 6.15 -6.81
CA ASP A 73 -15.26 5.86 -5.76
C ASP A 73 -14.55 5.58 -4.43
N GLY A 74 -14.36 6.60 -3.59
CA GLY A 74 -13.60 6.46 -2.34
C GLY A 74 -14.25 5.61 -1.25
N GLU A 75 -15.33 4.89 -1.56
CA GLU A 75 -15.84 3.76 -0.74
C GLU A 75 -15.35 2.39 -1.25
N SER A 76 -14.72 2.36 -2.43
CA SER A 76 -14.12 1.23 -3.10
C SER A 76 -12.64 1.10 -2.72
N VAL A 77 -12.34 0.97 -1.44
CA VAL A 77 -10.96 0.75 -0.97
C VAL A 77 -10.50 -0.70 -1.19
N PRO A 78 -9.22 -0.94 -1.51
CA PRO A 78 -8.61 -2.26 -1.45
C PRO A 78 -8.71 -2.91 -0.06
N ASP A 79 -8.81 -4.23 -0.02
CA ASP A 79 -8.66 -5.00 1.23
C ASP A 79 -7.18 -4.92 1.66
N ASP A 80 -6.92 -4.49 2.89
CA ASP A 80 -5.60 -4.31 3.52
C ASP A 80 -5.73 -4.69 5.00
N LEU A 81 -5.49 -5.96 5.30
CA LEU A 81 -5.80 -6.58 6.59
C LEU A 81 -4.81 -6.17 7.69
N ASP A 82 -3.55 -5.95 7.35
CA ASP A 82 -2.49 -5.57 8.31
C ASP A 82 -2.25 -4.05 8.38
N GLY A 83 -2.70 -3.29 7.38
CA GLY A 83 -2.67 -1.84 7.31
C GLY A 83 -1.35 -1.26 6.81
N ASP A 84 -0.59 -2.00 5.99
CA ASP A 84 0.72 -1.58 5.48
C ASP A 84 0.69 -0.82 4.13
N MET A 85 -0.52 -0.65 3.55
CA MET A 85 -0.79 -0.05 2.24
C MET A 85 -0.43 -0.93 1.03
N GLU A 86 -0.29 -2.23 1.23
CA GLU A 86 -0.33 -3.24 0.18
C GLU A 86 -1.63 -4.03 0.30
N CYS A 87 -2.37 -4.18 -0.79
CA CYS A 87 -3.63 -4.91 -0.69
C CYS A 87 -3.40 -6.42 -0.55
N ASP A 88 -4.28 -7.10 0.19
CA ASP A 88 -4.21 -8.53 0.54
C ASP A 88 -3.89 -9.46 -0.64
N GLU A 89 -4.38 -9.12 -1.85
CA GLU A 89 -4.14 -9.93 -3.06
C GLU A 89 -2.65 -9.94 -3.49
N TRP A 90 -1.93 -8.87 -3.19
CA TRP A 90 -0.54 -8.68 -3.60
C TRP A 90 0.45 -8.58 -2.45
N ASP A 91 -0.02 -8.66 -1.22
CA ASP A 91 0.82 -8.75 -0.05
C ASP A 91 1.43 -10.17 0.08
N ASP A 92 2.70 -10.22 0.46
CA ASP A 92 3.42 -11.46 0.76
C ASP A 92 3.11 -11.98 2.18
N ASP A 93 2.60 -11.13 3.08
CA ASP A 93 2.25 -11.39 4.50
C ASP A 93 0.96 -10.62 4.87
N ALA A 94 -0.18 -11.07 4.33
CA ALA A 94 -1.41 -10.28 4.28
C ALA A 94 -2.01 -9.98 5.67
N ASP A 95 -1.68 -10.76 6.70
CA ASP A 95 -2.17 -10.53 8.06
C ASP A 95 -1.11 -9.96 9.01
N GLY A 96 0.12 -9.77 8.53
CA GLY A 96 1.22 -9.12 9.23
C GLY A 96 1.70 -9.89 10.46
N ASP A 97 1.61 -11.22 10.47
CA ASP A 97 2.06 -12.07 11.58
C ASP A 97 3.55 -12.51 11.49
N ASP A 98 4.28 -11.96 10.52
CA ASP A 98 5.65 -12.30 10.11
C ASP A 98 5.78 -13.70 9.46
N LEU A 99 4.68 -14.35 9.06
CA LEU A 99 4.68 -15.60 8.29
C LEU A 99 4.20 -15.34 6.86
N PRO A 100 5.01 -15.64 5.84
CA PRO A 100 4.58 -15.39 4.46
C PRO A 100 3.37 -16.24 4.04
N ASN A 101 2.44 -15.63 3.30
CA ASN A 101 1.23 -16.24 2.76
C ASN A 101 1.49 -17.59 2.07
N GLU A 102 2.52 -17.67 1.21
CA GLU A 102 2.90 -18.92 0.53
C GLU A 102 3.35 -20.01 1.52
N TRP A 103 4.10 -19.62 2.56
CA TRP A 103 4.66 -20.53 3.55
C TRP A 103 3.55 -21.15 4.42
N GLU A 104 2.53 -20.37 4.74
CA GLU A 104 1.37 -20.76 5.53
C GLU A 104 0.46 -21.73 4.78
N LEU A 105 0.13 -21.41 3.52
CA LEU A 105 -0.66 -22.28 2.64
C LEU A 105 -0.01 -23.67 2.49
N GLU A 106 1.32 -23.73 2.38
CA GLU A 106 2.06 -24.99 2.30
C GLU A 106 1.93 -25.86 3.56
N ARG A 107 1.67 -25.24 4.72
CA ARG A 107 1.58 -25.88 6.04
C ARG A 107 0.15 -26.04 6.55
N GLY A 108 -0.81 -25.47 5.83
CA GLY A 108 -2.23 -25.50 6.17
C GLY A 108 -2.63 -24.53 7.28
N PHE A 109 -1.85 -23.45 7.42
CA PHE A 109 -2.22 -22.22 8.11
C PHE A 109 -3.09 -21.36 7.17
N ASP A 110 -3.77 -20.35 7.71
CA ASP A 110 -4.69 -19.46 7.00
C ASP A 110 -4.02 -18.08 6.83
N PRO A 111 -3.61 -17.67 5.61
CA PRO A 111 -2.90 -16.40 5.36
C PRO A 111 -3.63 -15.09 5.69
N MET A 112 -4.78 -15.20 6.36
CA MET A 112 -5.64 -14.10 6.77
C MET A 112 -5.97 -14.22 8.27
N ASP A 113 -5.31 -15.12 9.00
CA ASP A 113 -5.46 -15.30 10.45
C ASP A 113 -4.16 -14.87 11.17
N PRO A 114 -4.09 -13.62 11.67
CA PRO A 114 -2.88 -13.10 12.32
C PRO A 114 -2.57 -13.75 13.67
N ASN A 115 -3.33 -14.77 14.05
CA ASN A 115 -3.07 -15.60 15.22
C ASN A 115 -2.41 -16.92 14.85
N ASP A 116 -2.00 -17.10 13.61
CA ASP A 116 -1.17 -18.23 13.27
C ASP A 116 0.19 -18.11 13.96
N PHE A 117 0.67 -19.24 14.45
CA PHE A 117 1.94 -19.29 15.16
C PHE A 117 2.49 -20.70 15.18
N ILE A 118 3.80 -20.77 15.06
CA ILE A 118 4.52 -22.03 15.19
C ILE A 118 4.63 -22.38 16.67
N SER A 119 3.71 -23.21 17.16
CA SER A 119 3.87 -23.82 18.48
C SER A 119 4.83 -25.00 18.41
N CYS A 120 6.09 -24.75 18.77
CA CYS A 120 7.08 -25.81 18.90
C CYS A 120 6.79 -26.80 20.05
N HIS A 121 5.80 -26.55 20.93
CA HIS A 121 5.44 -27.37 22.09
C HIS A 121 6.65 -27.87 22.95
N GLY A 122 7.81 -27.21 22.87
CA GLY A 122 9.06 -27.65 23.52
C GLY A 122 9.78 -28.83 22.84
N GLU A 123 9.33 -29.28 21.67
CA GLU A 123 9.87 -30.41 20.93
C GLU A 123 10.56 -29.90 19.65
N ALA A 124 11.90 -29.87 19.67
CA ALA A 124 12.70 -29.38 18.54
C ALA A 124 12.34 -30.06 17.22
N LYS A 125 11.83 -31.30 17.21
CA LYS A 125 11.38 -32.00 15.98
C LYS A 125 10.38 -31.20 15.14
N TYR A 126 9.55 -30.36 15.77
CA TYR A 126 8.58 -29.50 15.09
C TYR A 126 9.18 -28.17 14.60
N CYS A 127 10.39 -27.80 15.07
CA CYS A 127 11.17 -26.64 14.59
C CYS A 127 12.47 -27.05 13.85
N LEU A 128 12.71 -28.35 13.65
CA LEU A 128 13.96 -28.91 13.05
C LEU A 128 13.85 -29.14 11.54
N ARG A 129 12.80 -28.62 10.91
CA ARG A 129 12.64 -28.57 9.45
C ARG A 129 12.12 -27.16 9.18
N THR A 130 12.92 -26.19 8.76
CA THR A 130 14.05 -26.22 7.85
C THR A 130 14.94 -25.03 8.23
N TYR A 131 16.17 -24.95 7.73
CA TYR A 131 16.88 -23.68 7.68
C TYR A 131 16.12 -22.76 6.71
N ASP A 132 15.03 -22.15 7.16
CA ASP A 132 14.42 -21.02 6.48
C ASP A 132 14.76 -19.75 7.27
N ASP A 133 15.11 -18.69 6.55
CA ASP A 133 15.56 -17.42 7.13
C ASP A 133 14.42 -16.67 7.85
N PHE A 134 13.18 -17.18 7.75
CA PHE A 134 11.96 -16.59 8.27
C PHE A 134 11.66 -17.07 9.70
N THR A 135 11.78 -18.38 9.98
CA THR A 135 11.42 -18.89 11.32
C THR A 135 12.50 -18.64 12.38
N PHE A 136 13.75 -18.39 11.95
CA PHE A 136 14.86 -18.11 12.84
C PHE A 136 15.83 -17.09 12.23
N ALA A 137 15.73 -15.83 12.65
CA ALA A 137 16.81 -14.88 12.45
C ALA A 137 18.12 -15.49 12.99
N GLU A 138 19.10 -15.60 12.10
CA GLU A 138 20.38 -16.28 12.22
C GLU A 138 21.16 -15.92 13.52
N THR A 139 20.75 -16.50 14.65
CA THR A 139 21.52 -16.47 15.91
C THR A 139 21.56 -17.87 16.48
N HIS A 140 22.41 -18.70 15.86
CA HIS A 140 22.79 -20.01 16.37
C HIS A 140 23.47 -19.88 17.74
N ASN A 141 22.69 -19.81 18.81
CA ASN A 141 23.13 -20.24 20.13
C ASN A 141 22.68 -21.69 20.32
N ALA A 142 23.49 -22.63 19.87
CA ALA A 142 23.29 -24.03 20.19
C ALA A 142 23.68 -24.27 21.66
N TYR A 143 22.68 -24.37 22.54
CA TYR A 143 22.89 -24.78 23.92
C TYR A 143 22.90 -26.31 24.00
N SER A 144 24.04 -26.89 24.39
CA SER A 144 24.13 -28.31 24.76
C SER A 144 24.57 -28.40 26.21
N THR A 145 23.72 -28.95 27.07
CA THR A 145 24.07 -29.27 28.45
C THR A 145 24.72 -30.65 28.48
N ILE A 146 26.02 -30.72 28.77
CA ILE A 146 26.65 -31.93 29.29
C ILE A 146 26.72 -31.80 30.83
N GLU A 147 26.61 -32.92 31.53
CA GLU A 147 26.29 -33.05 32.97
C GLU A 147 26.99 -32.13 33.99
N ASP A 148 28.00 -31.33 33.64
CA ASP A 148 28.63 -30.40 34.57
C ASP A 148 29.12 -29.03 34.00
N GLN A 149 28.93 -28.67 32.72
CA GLN A 149 29.32 -27.33 32.19
C GLN A 149 28.48 -26.87 30.97
N ILE A 150 28.36 -25.54 30.79
CA ILE A 150 27.79 -24.91 29.59
C ILE A 150 28.93 -24.66 28.59
N LEU A 151 28.86 -25.29 27.41
CA LEU A 151 29.74 -24.98 26.29
C LEU A 151 29.06 -23.92 25.40
N VAL A 152 29.64 -22.73 25.31
CA VAL A 152 29.18 -21.67 24.40
C VAL A 152 30.06 -21.73 23.15
N GLY A 153 29.50 -22.18 22.03
CA GLY A 153 30.11 -22.02 20.71
C GLY A 153 29.63 -20.72 20.09
N VAL A 154 30.45 -19.67 20.14
CA VAL A 154 30.20 -18.44 19.37
C VAL A 154 30.86 -18.62 18.01
N ASN A 155 30.07 -18.63 16.93
CA ASN A 155 30.62 -18.48 15.59
C ASN A 155 30.68 -16.99 15.24
N HIS A 156 31.73 -16.57 14.55
CA HIS A 156 31.95 -15.19 14.11
C HIS A 156 31.83 -15.14 12.59
N TYR A 157 31.25 -14.03 12.12
CA TYR A 157 30.95 -13.65 10.72
C TYR A 157 31.86 -14.28 9.65
#